data_AF-A0A7L5HQU6-F1
#
_entry.id   AF-A0A7L5HQU6-F1
#
_cell.length_a   1.000
_cell.length_b   1.000
_cell.length_c   1.000
_cell.angle_alpha   90.00
_cell.angle_beta   90.00
_cell.angle_gamma   90.00
#
_symmetry.space_group_name_H-M   'P 1'
#
loop_
_entity.id
_entity.type
_entity.pdbx_description
1 polymer ?
#
loop_
_entity_poly.entity_id
_entity_poly.type
_entity_poly.pdbx_seq_one_letter_code
_entity_poly.pdbx_strand_id
1 'polypeptide(L)' 'MEIKSDIYNTKGGKRLIEYIENKYNECYFQAKNTKETDVNRLKALELMAFLDTIINILGEENK' A
#
# COMPACT_ATOMS: atom_id res chain seq x y z
N MET A 1 -0.74 3.42 -9.11
CA MET A 1 -0.36 2.05 -8.74
C MET A 1 -1.22 1.14 -9.60
N GLU A 2 -0.64 0.27 -10.42
CA GLU A 2 -1.43 -0.49 -11.40
C GLU A 2 -1.54 -1.96 -10.92
N ILE A 3 -2.57 -2.25 -10.11
CA ILE A 3 -2.86 -3.62 -9.67
C ILE A 3 -3.74 -4.29 -10.74
N LYS A 4 -3.17 -5.24 -11.49
CA LYS A 4 -3.91 -6.09 -12.42
C LYS A 4 -4.02 -7.47 -11.78
N SER A 5 -5.15 -7.75 -11.12
CA SER A 5 -5.47 -9.07 -10.54
C SER A 5 -6.96 -9.36 -10.72
N ASP A 6 -7.31 -10.63 -10.89
CA ASP A 6 -8.70 -11.11 -10.91
C ASP A 6 -9.47 -10.71 -9.65
N ILE A 7 -8.76 -10.48 -8.54
CA ILE A 7 -9.35 -9.99 -7.29
C ILE A 7 -10.08 -8.65 -7.50
N TYR A 8 -9.60 -7.81 -8.42
CA TYR A 8 -10.21 -6.52 -8.76
C TYR A 8 -11.62 -6.66 -9.33
N ASN A 9 -11.97 -7.82 -9.87
CA ASN A 9 -13.31 -8.08 -10.40
C ASN A 9 -14.34 -8.41 -9.30
N THR A 10 -13.88 -8.66 -8.07
CA THR A 10 -14.76 -8.97 -6.93
C THR A 10 -15.06 -7.73 -6.09
N LYS A 11 -16.26 -7.66 -5.49
CA LYS A 11 -16.63 -6.56 -4.56
C LYS A 11 -15.67 -6.48 -3.37
N GLY A 12 -15.22 -7.63 -2.86
CA GLY A 12 -14.26 -7.72 -1.75
C GLY A 12 -12.87 -7.20 -2.15
N GLY A 13 -12.37 -7.63 -3.31
CA GLY A 13 -11.06 -7.21 -3.80
C GLY A 13 -10.97 -5.73 -4.14
N LYS A 14 -12.04 -5.13 -4.70
CA LYS A 14 -12.10 -3.67 -4.88
C LYS A 14 -11.93 -2.92 -3.57
N ARG A 15 -12.64 -3.34 -2.52
CA ARG A 15 -12.52 -2.73 -1.17
C ARG A 15 -11.14 -2.94 -0.56
N LEU A 16 -10.52 -4.10 -0.79
CA LEU A 16 -9.15 -4.37 -0.33
C LEU A 16 -8.14 -3.45 -1.02
N ILE A 17 -8.25 -3.28 -2.34
CA ILE A 17 -7.35 -2.42 -3.11
C ILE A 17 -7.52 -0.96 -2.70
N GLU A 18 -8.76 -0.48 -2.59
CA GLU A 18 -9.05 0.88 -2.09
C GLU A 18 -8.49 1.10 -0.67
N TYR A 19 -8.59 0.10 0.20
CA TYR A 19 -7.99 0.16 1.54
C TYR A 19 -6.46 0.27 1.47
N ILE A 20 -5.81 -0.55 0.63
CA ILE A 20 -4.35 -0.53 0.45
C ILE A 20 -3.89 0.84 -0.07
N GLU A 21 -4.55 1.37 -1.10
CA GLU A 21 -4.22 2.68 -1.69
C GLU A 21 -4.37 3.81 -0.67
N ASN A 22 -5.47 3.82 0.09
CA ASN A 22 -5.71 4.82 1.13
C ASN A 22 -4.65 4.73 2.23
N LYS A 23 -4.34 3.51 2.71
CA LYS A 23 -3.32 3.32 3.75
C LYS A 23 -1.91 3.68 3.28
N TYR A 24 -1.59 3.38 2.03
CA TYR A 24 -0.30 3.75 1.45
C TYR A 24 -0.15 5.27 1.41
N ASN A 25 -1.18 5.99 0.95
CA ASN A 25 -1.19 7.45 0.90
C ASN A 25 -1.09 8.09 2.30
N GLU A 26 -1.79 7.55 3.30
CA GLU A 26 -1.67 7.98 4.70
C GLU A 26 -0.23 7.85 5.20
N CYS A 27 0.40 6.68 4.97
CA CYS A 27 1.77 6.43 5.40
C CYS A 27 2.77 7.34 4.66
N TYR A 28 2.57 7.56 3.36
CA TYR A 28 3.40 8.48 2.58
C TYR A 28 3.31 9.91 3.12
N PHE A 29 2.10 10.39 3.40
CA PHE A 29 1.89 11.71 3.99
C PHE A 29 2.54 11.82 5.37
N GLN A 30 2.35 10.80 6.22
CA GLN A 30 2.97 10.76 7.54
C GLN A 30 4.49 10.80 7.43
N ALA A 31 5.09 9.95 6.59
CA ALA A 31 6.53 9.88 6.42
C ALA A 31 7.11 11.19 5.86
N LYS A 32 6.44 11.80 4.88
CA LYS A 32 6.89 13.05 4.23
C LYS A 32 6.90 14.25 5.19
N ASN A 33 5.95 14.31 6.12
CA ASN A 33 5.76 15.48 7.00
C ASN A 33 6.35 15.31 8.41
N THR A 34 6.93 14.16 8.74
CA THR A 34 7.63 13.93 10.02
C THR A 34 9.14 14.01 9.85
N LYS A 35 9.82 14.42 10.94
CA LYS A 35 11.29 14.49 10.98
C LYS A 35 11.90 13.08 10.85
N GLU A 36 13.11 13.00 10.31
CA GLU A 36 13.78 11.72 10.06
C GLU A 36 13.97 10.83 11.29
N THR A 37 14.22 11.43 12.45
CA THR A 37 14.44 10.70 13.71
C THR A 37 13.14 10.29 14.41
N ASP A 38 11.98 10.62 13.84
CA ASP A 38 10.69 10.30 14.43
C ASP A 38 10.35 8.81 14.20
N VAL A 39 10.10 8.09 15.29
CA VAL A 39 9.68 6.68 15.26
C VAL A 39 8.43 6.47 14.40
N ASN A 40 7.55 7.47 14.33
CA ASN A 40 6.35 7.41 13.50
C ASN A 40 6.64 7.48 12.00
N ARG A 41 7.76 8.10 11.60
CA ARG A 41 8.22 8.07 10.20
C ARG A 41 8.71 6.68 9.84
N LEU A 42 9.53 6.07 10.69
CA LEU A 42 10.06 4.72 10.48
C LEU A 42 8.92 3.70 10.34
N LYS A 43 7.95 3.73 11.26
CA LYS A 43 6.76 2.85 11.19
C LYS A 43 5.95 3.05 9.92
N ALA A 44 5.80 4.29 9.46
CA ALA A 44 5.09 4.58 8.21
C ALA A 44 5.84 4.01 6.99
N LEU A 45 7.16 4.13 6.95
CA LEU A 45 8.00 3.56 5.88
C LEU A 45 7.98 2.02 5.89
N GLU A 46 8.04 1.39 7.06
CA GLU A 46 7.94 -0.07 7.20
C GLU A 46 6.59 -0.57 6.67
N LEU A 47 5.49 0.12 7.02
CA LEU A 47 4.17 -0.24 6.53
C LEU A 47 4.03 -0.01 5.03
N MET A 48 4.61 1.05 4.47
CA MET A 48 4.65 1.26 3.02
C MET A 48 5.35 0.10 2.30
N ALA A 49 6.52 -0.32 2.78
CA ALA A 49 7.25 -1.44 2.19
C ALA A 49 6.46 -2.77 2.25
N PHE A 50 5.72 -2.99 3.34
CA PHE A 50 4.81 -4.14 3.43
C PHE A 50 3.66 -4.05 2.42
N LEU A 51 3.05 -2.88 2.27
CA LEU A 51 1.97 -2.67 1.29
C LEU A 51 2.51 -2.85 -0.15
N ASP A 52 3.69 -2.32 -0.47
CA ASP A 52 4.34 -2.54 -1.77
C ASP A 52 4.52 -4.03 -2.08
N THR A 53 4.85 -4.84 -1.07
CA THR A 53 4.93 -6.30 -1.22
C THR A 53 3.59 -6.91 -1.62
N ILE A 54 2.49 -6.50 -0.97
CA ILE A 54 1.14 -6.96 -1.32
C ILE A 54 0.79 -6.52 -2.75
N ILE A 55 1.06 -5.26 -3.10
CA ILE A 55 0.78 -4.70 -4.42
C ILE A 55 1.55 -5.47 -5.50
N ASN A 56 2.82 -5.80 -5.26
CA ASN A 56 3.61 -6.60 -6.18
C ASN A 56 3.05 -8.01 -6.34
N ILE A 57 2.70 -8.69 -5.24
CA ILE A 57 2.07 -10.02 -5.29
C ILE A 57 0.78 -9.98 -6.12
N LEU A 58 -0.08 -8.99 -5.88
CA LEU A 58 -1.32 -8.83 -6.64
C LEU A 58 -1.06 -8.42 -8.11
N GLY A 59 0.02 -7.71 -8.41
CA GLY A 59 0.37 -7.31 -9.78
C GLY A 59 1.02 -8.43 -10.59
N GLU A 60 1.67 -9.39 -9.95
CA GLU A 60 2.35 -10.52 -10.58
C GLU A 60 1.42 -11.68 -10.95
N GLU A 61 0.17 -11.72 -10.47
CA GLU A 61 -0.83 -12.73 -10.86
C GLU A 61 -1.14 -12.76 -12.38
N ASN A 62 -0.66 -11.77 -13.16
CA ASN A 62 -0.82 -11.69 -14.61
C ASN A 62 0.44 -12.06 -15.43
N LYS A 63 1.45 -12.71 -14.83
CA LYS A 63 2.64 -13.22 -15.54
C LYS A 63 2.66 -14.75 -15.63
#